data_AF-A0A7Y1VYA7-F1
#
_entry.id   AF-A0A7Y1VYA7-F1
#
_cell.length_a   1.000
_cell.length_b   1.000
_cell.length_c   1.000
_cell.angle_alpha   90.00
_cell.angle_beta   90.00
_cell.angle_gamma   90.00
#
_symmetry.space_group_name_H-M   'P 1'
#
loop_
_entity.id
_entity.type
_entity.pdbx_description
1 polymer ?
#
loop_
_entity_poly.entity_id
_entity_poly.type
_entity_poly.pdbx_seq_one_letter_code
_entity_poly.pdbx_strand_id
1 'polypeptide(L)'
;PSAVQSLFLDFFKPIYLIFDQFEELYLLGTLEERKTFIQTIADIVKADISCKIIIVMREEFIALLYDFEKVVPQLFDKRIRVEPMSYANVDKVIRGSASQFNIELQDSENTVSEIIDKISDGKSGVQLSYLQVYLDRLYREAHGN
;
A
#
# COMPACT_ATOMS: atom_id res chain seq x y z
N PRO A 1 10.72 -4.54 -22.16
CA PRO A 1 9.58 -5.23 -22.82
C PRO A 1 9.86 -6.70 -23.17
N SER A 2 11.01 -7.01 -23.79
CA SER A 2 11.38 -8.36 -24.25
C SER A 2 11.36 -9.42 -23.14
N ALA A 3 11.85 -9.10 -21.93
CA ALA A 3 11.82 -10.02 -20.79
C ALA A 3 10.39 -10.39 -20.36
N VAL A 4 9.47 -9.42 -20.37
CA VAL A 4 8.05 -9.63 -20.02
C VAL A 4 7.37 -10.48 -21.10
N GLN A 5 7.67 -10.24 -22.37
CA GLN A 5 7.18 -11.06 -23.48
C GLN A 5 7.69 -12.51 -23.37
N SER A 6 8.97 -12.71 -23.09
CA SER A 6 9.54 -14.05 -22.88
C SER A 6 8.82 -14.77 -21.75
N LEU A 7 8.67 -14.12 -20.59
CA LEU A 7 7.99 -14.70 -19.44
C LEU A 7 6.53 -15.07 -19.75
N PHE A 8 5.83 -14.23 -20.52
CA PHE A 8 4.46 -14.52 -20.95
C PHE A 8 4.41 -15.75 -21.85
N LEU A 9 5.34 -15.87 -22.81
CA LEU A 9 5.42 -17.01 -23.72
C LEU A 9 5.86 -18.31 -23.02
N ASP A 10 6.63 -18.21 -21.94
CA ASP A 10 7.10 -19.37 -21.17
C ASP A 10 5.98 -19.95 -20.29
N PHE A 11 5.14 -19.09 -19.70
CA PHE A 11 4.17 -19.50 -18.69
C PHE A 11 2.69 -19.37 -19.11
N PHE A 12 2.38 -18.64 -20.17
CA PHE A 12 1.03 -18.32 -20.66
C PHE A 12 0.08 -17.87 -19.54
N LYS A 13 0.61 -17.13 -18.55
CA LYS A 13 -0.13 -16.62 -17.40
C LYS A 13 -0.12 -15.09 -17.40
N PRO A 14 -1.19 -14.45 -16.88
CA PRO A 14 -1.18 -13.00 -16.67
C PRO A 14 -0.01 -12.58 -15.78
N ILE A 15 0.76 -11.59 -16.22
CA ILE A 15 1.90 -11.05 -15.48
C ILE A 15 1.40 -9.87 -14.65
N TYR A 16 1.86 -9.78 -13.40
CA TYR A 16 1.59 -8.64 -12.52
C TYR A 16 2.92 -7.99 -12.16
N LEU A 17 3.06 -6.71 -12.47
CA LEU A 17 4.19 -5.88 -12.04
C LEU A 17 3.68 -4.96 -10.93
N ILE A 18 4.24 -5.08 -9.74
CA ILE A 18 3.86 -4.28 -8.58
C ILE A 18 5.07 -3.44 -8.17
N PHE A 19 4.89 -2.12 -8.18
CA PHE A 19 5.89 -1.16 -7.76
C PHE A 19 5.41 -0.52 -6.46
N ASP A 20 6.01 -0.92 -5.34
CA ASP A 20 5.79 -0.29 -4.04
C ASP A 20 6.77 0.87 -3.82
N GLN A 21 6.39 1.84 -3.00
CA GLN A 21 7.16 3.07 -2.75
C GLN A 21 7.61 3.79 -4.04
N PHE A 22 6.74 3.84 -5.05
CA PHE A 22 7.11 4.32 -6.39
C PHE A 22 7.62 5.77 -6.43
N GLU A 23 7.28 6.59 -5.43
CA GLU A 23 7.83 7.94 -5.27
C GLU A 23 9.36 7.99 -5.23
N GLU A 24 10.04 6.90 -4.83
CA GLU A 24 11.51 6.84 -4.79
C GLU A 24 12.16 7.06 -6.15
N LEU A 25 11.50 6.64 -7.24
CA LEU A 25 11.95 6.89 -8.60
C LEU A 25 12.11 8.40 -8.87
N TYR A 26 11.30 9.24 -8.23
CA TYR A 26 11.35 10.69 -8.39
C TYR A 26 12.23 11.38 -7.35
N LEU A 27 12.32 10.81 -6.15
CA LEU A 27 13.13 11.35 -5.06
C LEU A 27 14.63 11.08 -5.23
N LEU A 28 14.98 9.87 -5.67
CA LEU A 28 16.36 9.39 -5.76
C LEU A 28 16.80 9.17 -7.22
N GLY A 29 15.84 8.92 -8.11
CA GLY A 29 16.13 8.59 -9.50
C GLY A 29 16.54 9.76 -10.37
N THR A 30 17.45 9.47 -11.31
CA THR A 30 17.88 10.48 -12.30
C THR A 30 16.78 10.76 -13.32
N LEU A 31 16.89 11.87 -14.06
CA LEU A 31 15.93 12.17 -15.12
C LEU A 31 15.94 11.10 -16.23
N GLU A 32 17.12 10.58 -16.57
CA GLU A 32 17.28 9.57 -17.61
C GLU A 32 16.73 8.21 -17.19
N GLU A 33 16.93 7.84 -15.92
CA GLU A 33 16.31 6.65 -15.33
C GLU A 33 14.78 6.75 -15.37
N ARG A 34 14.21 7.89 -14.95
CA ARG A 34 12.77 8.16 -15.03
C ARG A 34 12.23 8.01 -16.45
N LYS A 35 12.87 8.65 -17.42
CA LYS A 35 12.47 8.54 -18.83
C LYS A 35 12.53 7.10 -19.33
N THR A 36 13.61 6.39 -19.01
CA THR A 36 13.80 4.99 -19.42
C THR A 36 12.72 4.10 -18.84
N PHE A 37 12.40 4.28 -17.56
CA PHE A 37 11.32 3.56 -16.89
C PHE A 37 9.96 3.84 -17.55
N ILE A 38 9.59 5.11 -17.67
CA ILE A 38 8.30 5.54 -18.25
C ILE A 38 8.15 5.00 -19.67
N GLN A 39 9.20 5.10 -20.49
CA GLN A 39 9.18 4.57 -21.86
C GLN A 39 9.01 3.04 -21.87
N THR A 40 9.69 2.34 -20.96
CA THR A 40 9.57 0.88 -20.84
C THR A 40 8.14 0.46 -20.49
N ILE A 41 7.48 1.17 -19.56
CA ILE A 41 6.08 0.92 -19.21
C ILE A 41 5.17 1.21 -20.41
N ALA A 42 5.39 2.32 -21.11
CA ALA A 42 4.62 2.66 -22.31
C ALA A 42 4.74 1.57 -23.39
N ASP A 43 5.92 1.01 -23.58
CA ASP A 43 6.15 -0.07 -24.54
C ASP A 43 5.47 -1.37 -24.12
N ILE A 44 5.46 -1.70 -22.81
CA ILE A 44 4.73 -2.87 -22.28
C ILE A 44 3.23 -2.72 -22.51
N VAL A 45 2.68 -1.54 -22.21
CA VAL A 45 1.26 -1.23 -22.41
C VAL A 45 0.88 -1.31 -23.89
N LYS A 46 1.71 -0.75 -24.79
CA LYS A 46 1.48 -0.78 -26.23
C LYS A 46 1.58 -2.18 -26.85
N ALA A 47 2.40 -3.06 -26.26
CA ALA A 47 2.61 -4.40 -26.78
C ALA A 47 1.41 -5.35 -26.55
N ASP A 48 0.33 -4.88 -25.89
CA ASP A 48 -0.90 -5.63 -25.60
C ASP A 48 -0.64 -7.02 -24.98
N ILE A 49 0.40 -7.09 -24.16
CA ILE A 49 0.73 -8.28 -23.38
C ILE A 49 -0.29 -8.36 -22.24
N SER A 50 -0.70 -9.57 -21.83
CA SER A 50 -1.51 -9.78 -20.62
C SER A 50 -0.69 -9.47 -19.36
N CYS A 51 -0.41 -8.19 -19.15
CA CYS A 51 0.42 -7.65 -18.09
C CYS A 51 -0.36 -6.54 -17.38
N LYS A 52 -0.55 -6.69 -16.07
CA LYS A 52 -1.16 -5.68 -15.21
C LYS A 52 -0.07 -5.00 -14.40
N ILE A 53 -0.10 -3.67 -14.38
CA ILE A 53 0.84 -2.85 -13.63
C ILE A 53 0.09 -2.19 -12.48
N ILE A 54 0.60 -2.36 -11.27
CA ILE A 54 0.09 -1.74 -10.05
C ILE A 54 1.19 -0.85 -9.49
N ILE A 55 0.87 0.42 -9.32
CA ILE A 55 1.77 1.41 -8.73
C ILE A 55 1.19 1.78 -7.36
N VAL A 56 1.99 1.57 -6.32
CA VAL A 56 1.68 1.95 -4.96
C VAL A 56 2.61 3.09 -4.59
N MET A 57 2.03 4.19 -4.13
CA MET A 57 2.76 5.38 -3.75
C MET A 57 1.98 6.20 -2.73
N ARG A 58 2.71 7.08 -2.06
CA ARG A 58 2.14 8.10 -1.18
C ARG A 58 1.41 9.18 -1.98
N GLU A 59 0.24 9.61 -1.48
CA GLU A 59 -0.68 10.49 -2.22
C GLU A 59 -0.07 11.87 -2.53
N GLU A 60 0.71 12.42 -1.60
CA GLU A 60 1.37 13.71 -1.75
C GLU A 60 2.39 13.76 -2.90
N PHE A 61 2.85 12.61 -3.39
CA PHE A 61 3.77 12.51 -4.52
C PHE A 61 3.06 12.32 -5.87
N ILE A 62 1.73 12.18 -5.89
CA ILE A 62 0.97 11.93 -7.13
C ILE A 62 1.19 13.01 -8.18
N ALA A 63 1.39 14.27 -7.76
CA ALA A 63 1.66 15.37 -8.68
C ALA A 63 2.92 15.16 -9.54
N LEU A 64 3.88 14.37 -9.07
CA LEU A 64 5.12 14.05 -9.81
C LEU A 64 4.87 13.13 -11.02
N LEU A 65 3.71 12.46 -11.07
CA LEU A 65 3.34 11.57 -12.17
C LEU A 65 2.85 12.30 -13.42
N TYR A 66 2.76 13.64 -13.41
CA TYR A 66 2.23 14.41 -14.55
C TYR A 66 2.93 14.10 -15.88
N ASP A 67 4.26 14.00 -15.87
CA ASP A 67 5.02 13.67 -17.08
C ASP A 67 4.87 12.19 -17.49
N PHE A 68 4.58 11.31 -16.54
CA PHE A 68 4.28 9.90 -16.83
C PHE A 68 2.91 9.79 -17.51
N GLU A 69 1.89 10.46 -17.00
CA GLU A 69 0.54 10.48 -17.58
C GLU A 69 0.54 10.94 -19.05
N LYS A 70 1.36 11.92 -19.42
CA LYS A 70 1.49 12.35 -20.82
C LYS A 70 1.93 11.23 -21.77
N VAL A 71 2.76 10.30 -21.27
CA VAL A 71 3.29 9.19 -22.06
C VAL A 71 2.36 7.96 -21.97
N VAL A 72 1.71 7.76 -20.81
CA VAL A 72 0.78 6.67 -20.55
C VAL A 72 -0.54 7.27 -20.03
N PRO A 73 -1.46 7.71 -20.92
CA PRO A 73 -2.68 8.43 -20.53
C PRO A 73 -3.61 7.65 -19.60
N GLN A 74 -3.60 6.32 -19.72
CA GLN A 74 -4.42 5.41 -18.90
C GLN A 74 -3.90 5.21 -17.46
N LEU A 75 -2.80 5.87 -17.08
CA LEU A 75 -2.17 5.73 -15.75
C LEU A 75 -3.17 5.96 -14.60
N PHE A 76 -4.08 6.91 -14.76
CA PHE A 76 -5.05 7.29 -13.74
C PHE A 76 -6.46 6.73 -13.94
N ASP A 77 -6.70 5.94 -15.00
CA ASP A 77 -8.02 5.35 -15.28
C ASP A 77 -8.55 4.49 -14.12
N LYS A 78 -7.63 3.91 -13.35
CA LYS A 78 -7.90 3.04 -12.21
C LYS A 78 -7.06 3.48 -11.00
N ARG A 79 -7.58 4.46 -10.26
CA ARG A 79 -7.02 4.90 -8.98
C ARG A 79 -7.85 4.40 -7.81
N ILE A 80 -7.19 3.82 -6.81
CA ILE A 80 -7.78 3.50 -5.51
C ILE A 80 -7.01 4.28 -4.45
N ARG A 81 -7.74 5.03 -3.62
CA ARG A 81 -7.18 5.70 -2.45
C ARG A 81 -7.42 4.82 -1.24
N VAL A 82 -6.36 4.51 -0.50
CA VAL A 82 -6.45 3.77 0.76
C VAL A 82 -6.72 4.78 1.87
N GLU A 83 -7.95 4.78 2.38
CA GLU A 83 -8.37 5.66 3.47
C GLU A 83 -7.94 5.11 4.84
N PRO A 84 -7.79 5.98 5.86
CA PRO A 84 -7.65 5.54 7.25
C PRO A 84 -8.79 4.61 7.68
N MET A 85 -8.51 3.71 8.62
CA MET A 85 -9.51 2.78 9.13
C MET A 85 -10.57 3.52 9.96
N SER A 86 -11.84 3.18 9.74
CA SER A 86 -12.93 3.58 10.62
C SER A 86 -12.80 2.88 11.98
N TYR A 87 -13.42 3.45 13.02
CA TYR A 87 -13.39 2.86 14.37
C TYR A 87 -13.92 1.43 14.39
N ALA A 88 -15.00 1.17 13.64
CA ALA A 88 -15.57 -0.17 13.51
C ALA A 88 -14.60 -1.17 12.86
N ASN A 89 -13.74 -0.73 11.94
CA ASN A 89 -12.72 -1.59 11.35
C ASN A 89 -11.53 -1.80 12.30
N VAL A 90 -11.15 -0.77 13.05
CA VAL A 90 -10.10 -0.88 14.07
C VAL A 90 -10.51 -1.87 15.16
N ASP A 91 -11.73 -1.78 15.68
CA ASP A 91 -12.28 -2.71 16.68
C ASP A 91 -12.20 -4.16 16.18
N LYS A 92 -12.68 -4.41 14.96
CA LYS A 92 -12.60 -5.73 14.32
C LYS A 92 -11.17 -6.24 14.18
N VAL A 93 -10.23 -5.37 13.82
CA VAL A 93 -8.82 -5.73 13.66
C VAL A 93 -8.20 -6.09 15.01
N ILE A 94 -8.46 -5.31 16.07
CA ILE A 94 -7.90 -5.57 17.41
C ILE A 94 -8.44 -6.90 17.94
N ARG A 95 -9.76 -7.09 17.93
CA ARG A 95 -10.40 -8.32 18.43
C ARG A 95 -10.05 -9.54 17.59
N GLY A 96 -10.04 -9.38 16.26
CA GLY A 96 -9.66 -10.44 15.34
C GLY A 96 -8.22 -10.87 15.54
N SER A 97 -7.30 -9.92 15.73
CA SER A 97 -5.89 -10.22 16.01
C SER A 97 -5.73 -10.90 17.36
N ALA A 98 -6.37 -10.37 18.42
CA ALA A 98 -6.30 -10.98 19.75
C ALA A 98 -6.83 -12.42 19.76
N SER A 99 -7.98 -12.65 19.12
CA SER A 99 -8.56 -13.99 18.96
C SER A 99 -7.65 -14.92 18.17
N GLN A 100 -7.05 -14.46 17.07
CA GLN A 100 -6.19 -15.29 16.21
C GLN A 100 -4.90 -15.72 16.92
N PHE A 101 -4.36 -14.87 17.77
CA PHE A 101 -3.11 -15.11 18.49
C PHE A 101 -3.30 -15.56 19.95
N ASN A 102 -4.53 -15.87 20.37
CA ASN A 102 -4.89 -16.25 21.74
C ASN A 102 -4.41 -15.23 22.81
N ILE A 103 -4.48 -13.95 22.47
CA ILE A 103 -4.18 -12.86 23.40
C ILE A 103 -5.45 -12.57 24.21
N GLU A 104 -5.38 -12.72 25.52
CA GLU A 104 -6.50 -12.41 26.41
C GLU A 104 -6.62 -10.90 26.62
N LEU A 105 -7.76 -10.33 26.22
CA LEU A 105 -8.10 -8.95 26.48
C LEU A 105 -8.95 -8.88 27.75
N GLN A 106 -8.37 -8.39 28.85
CA GLN A 106 -9.15 -8.06 30.05
C GLN A 106 -10.10 -6.90 29.72
N ASP A 107 -11.36 -7.03 30.13
CA ASP A 107 -12.41 -6.05 29.85
C ASP A 107 -12.42 -5.58 28.39
N SER A 108 -12.64 -6.54 27.48
CA SER A 108 -12.41 -6.36 26.05
C SER A 108 -13.14 -5.15 25.45
N GLU A 109 -14.31 -4.78 25.97
CA GLU A 109 -15.06 -3.61 25.50
C GLU A 109 -14.33 -2.31 25.83
N ASN A 110 -13.97 -2.11 27.11
CA ASN A 110 -13.31 -0.88 27.55
C ASN A 110 -11.89 -0.80 27.01
N THR A 111 -11.13 -1.90 27.03
CA THR A 111 -9.76 -1.94 26.50
C THR A 111 -9.71 -1.57 25.02
N VAL A 112 -10.59 -2.13 24.18
CA VAL A 112 -10.60 -1.81 22.75
C VAL A 112 -11.03 -0.37 22.51
N SER A 113 -12.03 0.14 23.24
CA SER A 113 -12.45 1.54 23.15
C SER A 113 -11.32 2.50 23.53
N GLU A 114 -10.61 2.23 24.64
CA GLU A 114 -9.49 3.05 25.09
C GLU A 114 -8.35 3.07 24.07
N ILE A 115 -8.02 1.91 23.48
CA ILE A 115 -7.00 1.83 22.43
C ILE A 115 -7.40 2.71 21.23
N ILE A 116 -8.65 2.62 20.77
CA ILE A 116 -9.16 3.41 19.65
C ILE A 116 -9.11 4.91 19.97
N ASP A 117 -9.56 5.31 21.16
CA ASP A 117 -9.57 6.71 21.60
C ASP A 117 -8.14 7.28 21.71
N LYS A 118 -7.19 6.48 22.20
CA LYS A 118 -5.79 6.89 22.30
C LYS A 118 -5.11 7.05 20.94
N ILE A 119 -5.41 6.20 19.97
CA ILE A 119 -4.76 6.24 18.65
C ILE A 119 -5.44 7.25 17.71
N SER A 120 -6.74 7.45 17.85
CA SER A 120 -7.49 8.39 17.00
C SER A 120 -7.14 9.85 17.27
N ASP A 121 -6.68 10.21 18.48
CA ASP A 121 -6.28 11.58 18.85
C ASP A 121 -7.33 12.64 18.44
N GLY A 122 -8.62 12.28 18.59
CA GLY A 122 -9.76 13.12 18.20
C GLY A 122 -10.00 13.30 16.69
N LYS A 123 -9.29 12.56 15.83
CA LYS A 123 -9.45 12.58 14.37
C LYS A 123 -10.39 11.48 13.88
N SER A 124 -11.06 11.72 12.76
CA SER A 124 -11.95 10.77 12.09
C SER A 124 -11.16 9.66 11.36
N GLY A 125 -10.59 8.73 12.13
CA GLY A 125 -10.00 7.50 11.62
C GLY A 125 -8.57 7.25 12.10
N VAL A 126 -8.15 5.99 11.96
CA VAL A 126 -6.86 5.51 12.47
C VAL A 126 -6.01 5.00 11.31
N GLN A 127 -4.78 5.51 11.21
CA GLN A 127 -3.80 4.95 10.28
C GLN A 127 -3.37 3.56 10.75
N LEU A 128 -3.38 2.57 9.85
CA LEU A 128 -3.03 1.19 10.16
C LEU A 128 -1.62 1.05 10.74
N SER A 129 -0.64 1.80 10.21
CA SER A 129 0.73 1.80 10.72
C SER A 129 0.79 2.24 12.19
N TYR A 130 0.01 3.24 12.59
CA TYR A 130 -0.05 3.70 13.98
C TYR A 130 -0.69 2.65 14.88
N LEU A 131 -1.78 2.01 14.42
CA LEU A 131 -2.37 0.89 15.15
C LEU A 131 -1.37 -0.25 15.35
N GLN A 132 -0.63 -0.63 14.31
CA GLN A 132 0.36 -1.70 14.37
C GLN A 132 1.47 -1.38 15.38
N VAL A 133 2.06 -0.18 15.32
CA VAL A 133 3.11 0.25 16.26
C VAL A 133 2.58 0.31 17.69
N TYR A 134 1.37 0.83 17.87
CA TYR A 134 0.75 0.93 19.20
C TYR A 134 0.49 -0.45 19.81
N LEU A 135 -0.10 -1.37 19.05
CA LEU A 135 -0.38 -2.74 19.53
C LEU A 135 0.90 -3.53 19.80
N ASP A 136 1.91 -3.42 18.94
CA ASP A 136 3.23 -4.05 19.18
C ASP A 136 3.86 -3.53 20.48
N ARG A 137 3.81 -2.22 20.71
CA ARG A 137 4.31 -1.62 21.96
C ARG A 137 3.51 -2.07 23.18
N LEU A 138 2.19 -2.05 23.10
CA LEU A 138 1.30 -2.49 24.18
C LEU A 138 1.59 -3.96 24.56
N TYR A 139 1.77 -4.82 23.55
CA TYR A 139 2.09 -6.22 23.75
C TYR A 139 3.45 -6.41 24.43
N ARG A 140 4.48 -5.67 24.00
CA ARG A 140 5.82 -5.71 24.63
C ARG A 140 5.80 -5.25 26.08
N GLU A 141 5.13 -4.13 26.36
CA GLU A 141 4.98 -3.59 27.72
C GLU A 141 4.23 -4.58 28.64
N ALA A 142 3.19 -5.25 28.14
CA ALA A 142 2.45 -6.26 28.90
C ALA A 142 3.25 -7.55 29.18
N HIS A 143 4.27 -7.86 28.38
CA HIS A 143 5.07 -9.10 28.51
C HIS A 143 6.49 -8.86 29.03
N GLY A 144 6.82 -7.64 29.45
CA GLY A 144 8.05 -7.33 30.17
C GLY A 144 9.34 -7.42 29.33
N ASN A 145 9.27 -7.08 28.03
CA ASN A 145 10.45 -6.88 27.17
C ASN A 145 10.69 -5.40 26.90
#